data_AF-A0A2N3HXY1-F1
#
_entry.id   AF-A0A2N3HXY1-F1
#
_cell.length_a   1.000
_cell.length_b   1.000
_cell.length_c   1.000
_cell.angle_alpha   90.00
_cell.angle_beta   90.00
_cell.angle_gamma   90.00
#
_symmetry.space_group_name_H-M   'P 1'
#
loop_
_entity.id
_entity.type
_entity.pdbx_description
1 polymer ?
#
loop_
_entity_poly.entity_id
_entity_poly.type
_entity_poly.pdbx_seq_one_letter_code
_entity_poly.pdbx_strand_id
1 'polypeptide(L)'
;MKIELDKSTRITLAIITGIATLVTFVILFMGAFFVNDTLEPILQRPESYTIKKKLSVEENYDKQDVLYAQLKKIKKQELNIFQKASLGLLQAFAFLIAILVLPLGIALVFKIAPSKELFYRGIYSKGKFRLDRTSIMQAENPGIYKFHRTDDESFSFSKPKTRRKLIRTFIIWVIITTVVFIGVYNPDTVEILGLPVAALLITILILLRVVLPAPRLIFDRLNGQVIFKGNIVNPGFKASFDKISPAMLYGELMAISHPIFQYSILAFGAFDEDTWSFYVQYMDKNRPLPAGNVFDEYREKDYLRRKAEGYTAPIYSSSKYICDANSGYVNGTPEFQKEIKTFKLKIEDAHATVLQFFEKEGKVLMEPYKLCFLGLYQDQMVFKYMNQPNYDDLEVFKSDKELVGRYLIHKKTNKITLV
;
A
#
# COMPACT_ATOMS: atom_id res chain seq x y z
N MET A 1 -25.96 7.13 0.93
CA MET A 1 -26.34 6.02 0.04
C MET A 1 -25.11 5.62 -0.79
N LYS A 2 -24.37 4.58 -0.38
CA LYS A 2 -23.22 4.06 -1.14
C LYS A 2 -23.77 3.16 -2.23
N ILE A 3 -23.61 3.54 -3.49
CA ILE A 3 -24.01 2.70 -4.62
C ILE A 3 -22.95 1.60 -4.74
N GLU A 4 -23.28 0.38 -4.32
CA GLU A 4 -22.46 -0.80 -4.57
C GLU A 4 -22.63 -1.23 -6.03
N LEU A 5 -21.67 -0.88 -6.87
CA LEU A 5 -21.62 -1.33 -8.26
C LEU A 5 -21.27 -2.83 -8.31
N ASP A 6 -21.96 -3.58 -9.17
CA ASP A 6 -21.66 -5.00 -9.47
C ASP A 6 -20.27 -5.18 -10.11
N LYS A 7 -19.68 -6.37 -9.94
CA LYS A 7 -18.35 -6.76 -10.45
C LYS A 7 -18.24 -6.55 -11.95
N SER A 8 -19.28 -6.91 -12.71
CA SER A 8 -19.32 -6.69 -14.16
C SER A 8 -19.26 -5.20 -14.47
N THR A 9 -20.08 -4.40 -13.79
CA THR A 9 -20.14 -2.94 -13.97
C THR A 9 -18.81 -2.26 -13.60
N ARG A 10 -18.10 -2.73 -12.58
CA ARG A 10 -16.78 -2.21 -12.21
C ARG A 10 -15.72 -2.50 -13.27
N ILE A 11 -15.74 -3.70 -13.86
CA ILE A 11 -14.82 -4.10 -14.94
C ILE A 11 -15.12 -3.28 -16.21
N THR A 12 -16.40 -3.17 -16.58
CA THR A 12 -16.82 -2.36 -17.73
C THR A 12 -16.46 -0.89 -17.53
N LEU A 13 -16.71 -0.33 -16.34
CA LEU A 13 -16.33 1.05 -16.02
C LEU A 13 -14.82 1.24 -16.11
N ALA A 14 -14.02 0.30 -15.57
CA ALA A 14 -12.57 0.34 -15.64
C ALA A 14 -12.05 0.32 -17.09
N ILE A 15 -12.60 -0.55 -17.94
CA ILE A 15 -12.27 -0.62 -19.37
C ILE A 15 -12.63 0.69 -20.07
N ILE A 16 -13.83 1.22 -19.84
CA ILE A 16 -14.29 2.49 -20.45
C ILE A 16 -13.40 3.65 -19.99
N THR A 17 -13.08 3.76 -18.70
CA THR A 17 -12.15 4.79 -18.21
C THR A 17 -10.75 4.60 -18.76
N GLY A 18 -10.26 3.37 -18.90
CA GLY A 18 -8.94 3.09 -19.49
C GLY A 18 -8.87 3.54 -20.95
N ILE A 19 -9.89 3.20 -21.74
CA ILE A 19 -10.03 3.63 -23.14
C ILE A 19 -10.16 5.16 -23.22
N ALA A 20 -11.00 5.78 -22.40
CA ALA A 20 -11.17 7.24 -22.39
C ALA A 20 -9.88 7.97 -22.00
N THR A 21 -9.10 7.42 -21.06
CA THR A 21 -7.79 7.97 -20.67
C THR A 21 -6.79 7.83 -21.82
N LEU A 22 -6.76 6.68 -22.50
CA LEU A 22 -5.92 6.45 -23.67
C LEU A 22 -6.26 7.40 -24.82
N VAL A 23 -7.56 7.58 -25.12
CA VAL A 23 -8.04 8.49 -26.16
C VAL A 23 -7.70 9.94 -25.81
N THR A 24 -7.92 10.36 -24.56
CA THR A 24 -7.54 11.71 -24.10
C THR A 24 -6.02 11.92 -24.18
N PHE A 25 -5.22 10.89 -23.89
CA PHE A 25 -3.77 10.92 -24.04
C PHE A 25 -3.34 11.06 -25.51
N VAL A 26 -3.93 10.28 -26.42
CA VAL A 26 -3.68 10.41 -27.86
C VAL A 26 -4.06 11.82 -28.32
N ILE A 27 -5.19 12.36 -27.87
CA ILE A 27 -5.63 13.73 -28.22
C ILE A 27 -4.68 14.78 -27.64
N LEU A 28 -4.18 14.63 -26.41
CA LEU A 28 -3.22 15.57 -25.80
C LEU A 28 -1.82 15.45 -26.41
N PHE A 29 -1.39 14.25 -26.77
CA PHE A 29 -0.10 13.98 -27.42
C PHE A 29 -0.11 14.47 -28.87
N MET A 30 -1.16 14.14 -29.63
CA MET A 30 -1.43 14.70 -30.94
C MET A 30 -1.58 16.22 -30.81
N GLY A 31 -2.30 16.72 -29.81
CA GLY A 31 -2.38 18.15 -29.51
C GLY A 31 -1.01 18.79 -29.28
N ALA A 32 -0.11 18.16 -28.53
CA ALA A 32 1.24 18.70 -28.31
C ALA A 32 2.11 18.70 -29.59
N PHE A 33 1.89 17.78 -30.52
CA PHE A 33 2.58 17.76 -31.83
C PHE A 33 1.92 18.69 -32.85
N PHE A 34 0.58 18.74 -32.90
CA PHE A 34 -0.21 19.54 -33.82
C PHE A 34 -0.51 20.94 -33.32
N VAL A 35 -0.19 21.27 -32.06
CA VAL A 35 -0.25 22.65 -31.52
C VAL A 35 0.54 23.57 -32.44
N ASN A 36 1.64 23.11 -33.03
CA ASN A 36 2.37 23.92 -34.00
C ASN A 36 1.59 24.09 -35.31
N ASP A 37 1.17 23.01 -35.97
CA ASP A 37 0.44 23.05 -37.25
C ASP A 37 -0.95 23.71 -37.19
N THR A 38 -1.60 23.71 -36.02
CA THR A 38 -2.92 24.36 -35.82
C THR A 38 -2.84 25.73 -35.15
N LEU A 39 -1.91 26.00 -34.22
CA LEU A 39 -1.77 27.34 -33.63
C LEU A 39 -0.84 28.26 -34.40
N GLU A 40 0.15 27.81 -35.17
CA GLU A 40 0.87 28.70 -36.10
C GLU A 40 -0.08 29.44 -37.05
N PRO A 41 -1.07 28.76 -37.67
CA PRO A 41 -2.05 29.45 -38.49
C PRO A 41 -3.09 30.27 -37.70
N ILE A 42 -3.41 29.94 -36.45
CA ILE A 42 -4.40 30.71 -35.64
C ILE A 42 -3.76 31.93 -34.95
N LEU A 43 -2.46 31.84 -34.61
CA LEU A 43 -1.61 32.97 -34.30
C LEU A 43 -1.24 33.78 -35.56
N GLN A 44 -1.81 33.47 -36.74
CA GLN A 44 -1.76 34.35 -37.91
C GLN A 44 -2.46 35.67 -37.58
N ARG A 45 -1.66 36.57 -37.00
CA ARG A 45 -1.40 37.92 -37.50
C ARG A 45 -2.71 38.58 -37.94
N PRO A 46 -3.42 39.30 -37.06
CA PRO A 46 -4.71 39.94 -37.37
C PRO A 46 -4.70 40.75 -38.69
N GLU A 47 -3.54 41.28 -39.08
CA GLU A 47 -3.29 41.92 -40.37
C GLU A 47 -3.44 40.98 -41.58
N SER A 48 -2.99 39.72 -41.47
CA SER A 48 -3.08 38.72 -42.54
C SER A 48 -4.51 38.26 -42.82
N TYR A 49 -5.34 38.11 -41.78
CA TYR A 49 -6.78 37.82 -41.93
C TYR A 49 -7.49 38.99 -42.60
N THR A 50 -7.17 40.22 -42.18
CA THR A 50 -7.70 41.45 -42.76
C THR A 50 -7.33 41.58 -44.24
N ILE A 51 -6.10 41.24 -44.61
CA ILE A 51 -5.62 41.29 -46.01
C ILE A 51 -6.25 40.17 -46.85
N LYS A 52 -6.39 38.93 -46.33
CA LYS A 52 -7.11 37.84 -47.02
C LYS A 52 -8.58 38.19 -47.26
N LYS A 53 -9.24 38.84 -46.30
CA LYS A 53 -10.62 39.32 -46.43
C LYS A 53 -10.75 40.45 -47.46
N LYS A 54 -9.76 41.33 -47.57
CA LYS A 54 -9.71 42.35 -48.65
C LYS A 54 -9.49 41.70 -50.02
N LEU A 55 -8.61 40.71 -50.11
CA LEU A 55 -8.37 39.91 -51.33
C LEU A 55 -9.62 39.18 -51.82
N SER A 56 -10.48 38.68 -50.92
CA SER A 56 -11.69 37.95 -51.32
C SER A 56 -12.80 38.82 -51.90
N VAL A 57 -12.70 40.15 -51.80
CA VAL A 57 -13.73 41.09 -52.27
C VAL A 57 -13.17 42.08 -53.29
N GLU A 58 -11.85 42.15 -53.50
CA GLU A 58 -11.21 43.05 -54.45
C GLU A 58 -11.11 42.39 -55.82
N GLU A 59 -11.80 42.94 -56.83
CA GLU A 59 -11.80 42.42 -58.21
C GLU A 59 -10.71 43.04 -59.09
N ASN A 60 -10.07 44.13 -58.63
CA ASN A 60 -9.02 44.80 -59.37
C ASN A 60 -7.67 44.07 -59.24
N TYR A 61 -7.15 43.62 -60.37
CA TYR A 61 -5.93 42.80 -60.46
C TYR A 61 -4.68 43.50 -59.89
N ASP A 62 -4.47 44.78 -60.18
CA ASP A 62 -3.31 45.53 -59.70
C ASP A 62 -3.34 45.68 -58.16
N LYS A 63 -4.53 45.89 -57.60
CA LYS A 63 -4.70 45.96 -56.14
C LYS A 63 -4.55 44.59 -55.48
N GLN A 64 -5.00 43.52 -56.12
CA GLN A 64 -4.75 42.16 -55.66
C GLN A 64 -3.24 41.89 -55.60
N ASP A 65 -2.47 42.31 -56.61
CA ASP A 65 -1.01 42.12 -56.64
C ASP A 65 -0.30 42.85 -55.50
N VAL A 66 -0.72 44.07 -55.16
CA VAL A 66 -0.20 44.78 -53.98
C VAL A 66 -0.57 44.06 -52.67
N LEU A 67 -1.81 43.58 -52.54
CA LEU A 67 -2.24 42.82 -51.37
C LEU A 67 -1.50 41.48 -51.26
N TYR A 68 -1.22 40.81 -52.38
CA TYR A 68 -0.40 39.60 -52.43
C TYR A 68 1.06 39.90 -52.03
N ALA A 69 1.64 41.00 -52.48
CA ALA A 69 2.98 41.43 -52.08
C ALA A 69 3.06 41.75 -50.57
N GLN A 70 2.03 42.39 -50.02
CA GLN A 70 1.90 42.64 -48.57
C GLN A 70 1.75 41.34 -47.79
N LEU A 71 0.89 40.42 -48.25
CA LEU A 71 0.73 39.09 -47.65
C LEU A 71 2.04 38.28 -47.68
N LYS A 72 2.81 38.39 -48.77
CA LYS A 72 4.11 37.73 -48.95
C LYS A 72 5.18 38.33 -48.03
N LYS A 73 5.18 39.65 -47.81
CA LYS A 73 6.04 40.31 -46.80
C LYS A 73 5.68 39.87 -45.39
N ILE A 74 4.40 39.81 -45.06
CA ILE A 74 3.93 39.31 -43.77
C ILE A 74 4.38 37.87 -43.58
N LYS A 75 4.19 36.97 -44.56
CA LYS A 75 4.68 35.57 -44.50
C LYS A 75 6.18 35.45 -44.18
N LYS A 76 6.99 36.45 -44.54
CA LYS A 76 8.45 36.43 -44.39
C LYS A 76 8.94 36.86 -42.99
N GLN A 77 8.07 37.42 -42.14
CA GLN A 77 8.44 37.77 -40.77
C GLN A 77 8.50 36.50 -39.89
N GLU A 78 9.69 36.12 -39.46
CA GLU A 78 9.92 35.01 -38.53
C GLU A 78 9.39 35.35 -37.12
N LEU A 79 8.90 34.35 -36.38
CA LEU A 79 8.52 34.52 -34.98
C LEU A 79 9.72 35.02 -34.16
N ASN A 80 9.48 36.02 -33.30
CA ASN A 80 10.52 36.49 -32.38
C ASN A 80 10.84 35.39 -31.35
N ILE A 81 12.09 35.36 -30.87
CA ILE A 81 12.64 34.40 -29.90
C ILE A 81 11.71 34.20 -28.69
N PHE A 82 11.07 35.27 -28.20
CA PHE A 82 10.13 35.19 -27.08
C PHE A 82 8.86 34.39 -27.40
N GLN A 83 8.29 34.57 -28.59
CA GLN A 83 7.10 33.83 -29.03
C GLN A 83 7.45 32.35 -29.24
N LYS A 84 8.61 32.09 -29.86
CA LYS A 84 9.16 30.74 -30.02
C LYS A 84 9.32 30.03 -28.66
N ALA A 85 9.89 30.73 -27.67
CA ALA A 85 10.04 30.20 -26.31
C ALA A 85 8.69 29.91 -25.61
N SER A 86 7.68 30.77 -25.80
CA SER A 86 6.36 30.59 -25.19
C SER A 86 5.59 29.36 -25.72
N LEU A 87 5.67 29.10 -27.03
CA LEU A 87 5.08 27.90 -27.65
C LEU A 87 5.79 26.63 -27.17
N GLY A 88 7.12 26.64 -27.12
CA GLY A 88 7.90 25.52 -26.60
C GLY A 88 7.58 25.19 -25.13
N LEU A 89 7.30 26.22 -24.31
CA LEU A 89 6.93 26.05 -22.91
C LEU A 89 5.51 25.46 -22.75
N LEU A 90 4.57 25.89 -23.58
CA LEU A 90 3.20 25.38 -23.61
C LEU A 90 3.16 23.91 -24.06
N GLN A 91 3.98 23.55 -25.06
CA GLN A 91 4.18 22.18 -25.51
C GLN A 91 4.82 21.30 -24.42
N ALA A 92 5.85 21.81 -23.73
CA ALA A 92 6.45 21.13 -22.59
C ALA A 92 5.43 20.85 -21.48
N PHE A 93 4.56 21.82 -21.19
CA PHE A 93 3.52 21.68 -20.17
C PHE A 93 2.47 20.63 -20.56
N ALA A 94 2.01 20.62 -21.81
CA ALA A 94 1.11 19.60 -22.33
C ALA A 94 1.73 18.19 -22.26
N PHE A 95 3.02 18.06 -22.61
CA PHE A 95 3.75 16.80 -22.53
C PHE A 95 3.94 16.32 -21.07
N LEU A 96 4.25 17.23 -20.15
CA LEU A 96 4.36 16.93 -18.72
C LEU A 96 3.03 16.48 -18.14
N ILE A 97 1.92 17.14 -18.49
CA ILE A 97 0.57 16.72 -18.08
C ILE A 97 0.27 15.32 -18.61
N ALA A 98 0.58 15.04 -19.88
CA ALA A 98 0.39 13.71 -20.47
C ALA A 98 1.18 12.63 -19.72
N ILE A 99 2.42 12.92 -19.30
CA ILE A 99 3.25 12.02 -18.47
C ILE A 99 2.69 11.88 -17.05
N LEU A 100 2.11 12.93 -16.46
CA LEU A 100 1.59 12.93 -15.08
C LEU A 100 0.24 12.20 -14.96
N VAL A 101 -0.58 12.26 -16.01
CA VAL A 101 -1.89 11.60 -16.08
C VAL A 101 -1.76 10.08 -16.31
N LEU A 102 -0.70 9.63 -16.99
CA LEU A 102 -0.47 8.21 -17.33
C LEU A 102 -0.40 7.28 -16.08
N PRO A 103 0.39 7.59 -15.03
CA PRO A 103 0.44 6.79 -13.81
C PRO A 103 -0.85 6.85 -13.00
N LEU A 104 -1.55 7.99 -13.02
CA LEU A 104 -2.82 8.18 -12.29
C LEU A 104 -3.95 7.38 -12.93
N GLY A 105 -4.06 7.37 -14.26
CA GLY A 105 -5.00 6.54 -15.00
C GLY A 105 -4.72 5.05 -14.84
N ILE A 106 -3.43 4.66 -14.90
CA ILE A 106 -2.99 3.29 -14.61
C ILE A 106 -3.34 2.90 -13.16
N ALA A 107 -3.07 3.75 -12.17
CA ALA A 107 -3.42 3.47 -10.78
C ALA A 107 -4.94 3.35 -10.56
N LEU A 108 -5.75 4.11 -11.32
CA LEU A 108 -7.21 4.00 -11.31
C LEU A 108 -7.71 2.67 -11.93
N VAL A 109 -7.04 2.18 -12.98
CA VAL A 109 -7.33 0.89 -13.64
C VAL A 109 -6.85 -0.30 -12.79
N PHE A 110 -5.73 -0.18 -12.09
CA PHE A 110 -5.22 -1.18 -11.14
C PHE A 110 -5.85 -1.11 -9.75
N LYS A 111 -7.02 -0.47 -9.62
CA LYS A 111 -7.89 -0.48 -8.43
C LYS A 111 -8.52 -1.86 -8.19
N ILE A 112 -7.78 -2.92 -8.46
CA ILE A 112 -8.03 -4.30 -8.05
C ILE A 112 -7.27 -4.51 -6.74
N ALA A 113 -7.49 -3.64 -5.76
CA ALA A 113 -7.18 -4.02 -4.39
C ALA A 113 -8.31 -4.97 -3.97
N PRO A 114 -8.04 -6.25 -3.68
CA PRO A 114 -9.06 -7.14 -3.13
C PRO A 114 -9.65 -6.47 -1.89
N SER A 115 -10.98 -6.48 -1.74
CA SER A 115 -11.61 -5.93 -0.55
C SER A 115 -11.11 -6.68 0.69
N LYS A 116 -11.08 -6.00 1.85
CA LYS A 116 -10.71 -6.60 3.15
C LYS A 116 -11.40 -7.95 3.37
N GLU A 117 -12.68 -8.06 2.99
CA GLU A 117 -13.48 -9.27 3.12
C GLU A 117 -13.05 -10.43 2.21
N LEU A 118 -12.57 -10.16 0.99
CA LEU A 118 -12.08 -11.19 0.08
C LEU A 118 -10.76 -11.78 0.55
N PHE A 119 -9.90 -10.96 1.19
CA PHE A 119 -8.66 -11.43 1.79
C PHE A 119 -8.91 -12.49 2.87
N TYR A 120 -9.88 -12.27 3.76
CA TYR A 120 -10.24 -13.22 4.82
C TYR A 120 -10.93 -14.50 4.32
N ARG A 121 -11.47 -14.52 3.09
CA ARG A 121 -12.13 -15.71 2.52
C ARG A 121 -11.22 -16.59 1.64
N GLY A 122 -10.10 -16.05 1.16
CA GLY A 122 -9.35 -16.63 0.04
C GLY A 122 -7.97 -17.24 0.35
N ILE A 123 -7.38 -16.96 1.52
CA ILE A 123 -6.00 -17.38 1.81
C ILE A 123 -5.92 -18.12 3.14
N TYR A 124 -6.25 -19.42 3.13
CA TYR A 124 -5.95 -20.29 4.26
C TYR A 124 -4.46 -20.65 4.21
N SER A 125 -3.63 -19.89 4.91
CA SER A 125 -2.25 -20.31 5.15
C SER A 125 -2.23 -21.37 6.25
N LYS A 126 -1.57 -22.51 6.00
CA LYS A 126 -1.24 -23.50 7.04
C LYS A 126 -0.01 -23.10 7.87
N GLY A 127 0.65 -22.00 7.49
CA GLY A 127 1.81 -21.45 8.17
C GLY A 127 1.48 -20.75 9.48
N LYS A 128 2.52 -20.45 10.25
CA LYS A 128 2.43 -19.51 11.37
C LYS A 128 3.55 -18.49 11.13
N PHE A 129 3.20 -17.31 10.62
CA PHE A 129 4.16 -16.22 10.49
C PHE A 129 4.71 -15.85 11.88
N ARG A 130 6.04 -15.80 11.99
CA ARG A 130 6.77 -15.46 13.22
C ARG A 130 7.87 -14.49 12.86
N LEU A 131 7.99 -13.42 13.65
CA LEU A 131 9.06 -12.46 13.45
C LEU A 131 10.25 -12.83 14.34
N ASP A 132 11.18 -13.58 13.77
CA ASP A 132 12.40 -14.02 14.42
C ASP A 132 13.61 -13.18 13.97
N ARG A 133 14.64 -13.11 14.81
CA ARG A 133 15.91 -12.44 14.48
C ARG A 133 16.51 -12.99 13.19
N THR A 134 16.35 -14.28 12.92
CA THR A 134 16.77 -14.92 11.66
C THR A 134 15.98 -14.41 10.46
N SER A 135 14.66 -14.21 10.58
CA SER A 135 13.84 -13.68 9.48
C SER A 135 14.13 -12.20 9.22
N ILE A 136 14.40 -11.42 10.27
CA ILE A 136 14.94 -10.05 10.14
C ILE A 136 16.29 -10.08 9.42
N MET A 137 17.24 -10.91 9.86
CA MET A 137 18.56 -11.01 9.23
C MET A 137 18.47 -11.43 7.76
N GLN A 138 17.60 -12.38 7.41
CA GLN A 138 17.35 -12.79 6.01
C GLN A 138 16.70 -11.67 5.20
N ALA A 139 15.81 -10.88 5.79
CA ALA A 139 15.21 -9.75 5.13
C ALA A 139 16.23 -8.61 4.89
N GLU A 140 17.15 -8.41 5.83
CA GLU A 140 18.26 -7.46 5.74
C GLU A 140 19.42 -7.97 4.86
N ASN A 141 19.50 -9.28 4.61
CA ASN A 141 20.47 -9.94 3.73
C ASN A 141 19.73 -10.81 2.71
N PRO A 142 19.29 -10.25 1.56
CA PRO A 142 20.11 -9.44 0.64
C PRO A 142 19.75 -7.94 0.57
N GLY A 143 19.30 -7.34 1.68
CA GLY A 143 18.90 -5.94 1.76
C GLY A 143 17.56 -5.69 1.08
N ILE A 144 16.57 -6.55 1.34
CA ILE A 144 15.20 -6.39 0.83
C ILE A 144 14.45 -5.39 1.72
N TYR A 145 14.71 -5.44 3.02
CA TYR A 145 14.22 -4.51 4.02
C TYR A 145 15.36 -4.04 4.90
N LYS A 146 15.19 -2.88 5.53
CA LYS A 146 16.03 -2.38 6.62
C LYS A 146 15.11 -2.07 7.79
N PHE A 147 15.29 -2.78 8.90
CA PHE A 147 14.53 -2.53 10.12
C PHE A 147 15.21 -1.40 10.90
N HIS A 148 14.41 -0.51 11.48
CA HIS A 148 14.93 0.63 12.26
C HIS A 148 14.56 0.54 13.72
N ARG A 149 13.39 -0.01 14.03
CA ARG A 149 12.88 -0.18 15.39
C ARG A 149 11.85 -1.31 15.39
N THR A 150 12.00 -2.26 16.31
CA THR A 150 11.06 -3.37 16.51
C THR A 150 10.97 -3.64 18.01
N ASP A 151 9.96 -3.06 18.66
CA ASP A 151 9.69 -3.21 20.09
C ASP A 151 8.18 -3.23 20.40
N ASP A 152 7.79 -3.09 21.66
CA ASP A 152 6.39 -3.09 22.12
C ASP A 152 5.60 -1.82 21.78
N GLU A 153 6.26 -0.79 21.26
CA GLU A 153 5.63 0.50 20.96
C GLU A 153 5.55 0.77 19.46
N SER A 154 6.61 0.41 18.72
CA SER A 154 6.70 0.68 17.29
C SER A 154 7.48 -0.36 16.48
N PHE A 155 6.92 -0.66 15.31
CA PHE A 155 7.52 -1.55 14.33
C PHE A 155 7.76 -0.75 13.04
N SER A 156 9.03 -0.58 12.68
CA SER A 156 9.39 0.29 11.56
C SER A 156 10.47 -0.30 10.68
N PHE A 157 10.23 -0.20 9.38
CA PHE A 157 11.12 -0.70 8.34
C PHE A 157 11.06 0.19 7.11
N SER A 158 12.07 0.08 6.26
CA SER A 158 12.12 0.73 4.95
C SER A 158 12.65 -0.23 3.92
N LYS A 159 12.16 -0.16 2.68
CA LYS A 159 12.82 -0.81 1.56
C LYS A 159 14.09 -0.02 1.21
N PRO A 160 15.29 -0.58 1.39
CA PRO A 160 16.51 0.13 1.06
C PRO A 160 16.54 0.39 -0.45
N LYS A 161 17.07 1.56 -0.80
CA LYS A 161 17.21 1.94 -2.22
C LYS A 161 18.30 1.10 -2.83
N THR A 162 18.00 0.43 -3.94
CA THR A 162 19.04 -0.16 -4.77
C THR A 162 19.76 0.94 -5.54
N ARG A 163 20.68 1.66 -4.87
CA ARG A 163 21.41 2.82 -5.44
C ARG A 163 22.08 2.46 -6.76
N ARG A 164 22.68 1.28 -6.88
CA ARG A 164 23.28 0.80 -8.15
C ARG A 164 22.26 0.73 -9.29
N LYS A 165 21.05 0.19 -9.05
CA LYS A 165 19.99 0.13 -10.07
C LYS A 165 19.55 1.55 -10.46
N LEU A 166 19.34 2.43 -9.48
CA LEU A 166 18.93 3.81 -9.74
C LEU A 166 19.99 4.61 -10.51
N ILE A 167 21.28 4.47 -10.14
CA ILE A 167 22.39 5.10 -10.86
C ILE A 167 22.49 4.55 -12.28
N ARG A 168 22.35 3.23 -12.47
CA ARG A 168 22.31 2.63 -13.82
C ARG A 168 21.15 3.19 -14.64
N THR A 169 19.95 3.27 -14.07
CA THR A 169 18.78 3.88 -14.73
C THR A 169 19.02 5.34 -15.09
N PHE A 170 19.64 6.11 -14.19
CA PHE A 170 20.01 7.51 -14.44
C PHE A 170 20.99 7.65 -15.60
N ILE A 171 22.06 6.85 -15.63
CA ILE A 171 23.06 6.86 -16.72
C ILE A 171 22.40 6.49 -18.06
N ILE A 172 21.60 5.42 -18.08
CA ILE A 172 20.88 4.98 -19.29
C ILE A 172 19.93 6.09 -19.78
N TRP A 173 19.19 6.74 -18.87
CA TRP A 173 18.29 7.83 -19.19
C TRP A 173 19.03 9.03 -19.80
N VAL A 174 20.16 9.43 -19.23
CA VAL A 174 20.99 10.53 -19.76
C VAL A 174 21.51 10.20 -21.15
N ILE A 175 21.96 8.96 -21.40
CA ILE A 175 22.43 8.54 -22.73
C ILE A 175 21.29 8.59 -23.75
N ILE A 176 20.13 8.00 -23.45
CA ILE A 176 18.97 7.98 -24.35
C ILE A 176 18.53 9.40 -24.68
N THR A 177 18.36 10.25 -23.67
CA THR A 177 17.93 11.64 -23.87
C THR A 177 18.93 12.45 -24.69
N THR A 178 20.24 12.22 -24.51
CA THR A 178 21.29 12.87 -25.31
C THR A 178 21.25 12.45 -26.77
N VAL A 179 21.12 11.14 -27.05
CA VAL A 179 21.03 10.61 -28.42
C VAL A 179 19.77 11.11 -29.13
N VAL A 180 18.61 11.08 -28.46
CA VAL A 180 17.36 11.60 -29.01
C VAL A 180 17.47 13.09 -29.27
N PHE A 181 18.08 13.85 -28.34
CA PHE A 181 18.30 15.28 -28.54
C PHE A 181 19.15 15.55 -29.80
N ILE A 182 20.29 14.87 -29.96
CA ILE A 182 21.15 15.03 -31.15
C ILE A 182 20.40 14.65 -32.44
N GLY A 183 19.63 13.56 -32.44
CA GLY A 183 18.93 13.06 -33.62
C GLY A 183 17.71 13.89 -34.04
N VAL A 184 17.10 14.62 -33.12
CA VAL A 184 15.90 15.44 -33.35
C VAL A 184 16.23 16.94 -33.40
N TYR A 185 17.45 17.33 -33.01
CA TYR A 185 17.87 18.73 -33.00
C TYR A 185 18.02 19.29 -34.42
N ASN A 186 17.09 20.16 -34.79
CA ASN A 186 17.13 21.03 -35.94
C ASN A 186 17.22 22.50 -35.46
N PRO A 187 18.29 23.24 -35.79
CA PRO A 187 18.46 24.63 -35.34
C PRO A 187 17.38 25.59 -35.90
N ASP A 188 16.65 25.18 -36.94
CA ASP A 188 15.70 26.04 -37.64
C ASP A 188 14.26 25.92 -37.11
N THR A 189 13.94 24.95 -36.24
CA THR A 189 12.57 24.72 -35.73
C THR A 189 12.43 25.00 -34.22
N VAL A 190 11.27 25.54 -33.84
CA VAL A 190 10.90 25.93 -32.46
C VAL A 190 10.55 24.72 -31.58
N GLU A 191 10.23 23.60 -32.23
CA GLU A 191 9.64 22.37 -31.66
C GLU A 191 10.53 21.67 -30.62
N ILE A 192 11.80 22.07 -30.53
CA ILE A 192 12.82 21.30 -29.80
C ILE A 192 13.07 21.83 -28.38
N LEU A 193 12.39 22.88 -27.92
CA LEU A 193 12.57 23.37 -26.53
C LEU A 193 11.77 22.57 -25.48
N GLY A 194 10.69 21.90 -25.87
CA GLY A 194 9.85 21.14 -24.93
C GLY A 194 10.47 19.82 -24.46
N LEU A 195 11.13 19.10 -25.38
CA LEU A 195 11.75 17.81 -25.10
C LEU A 195 12.93 17.90 -24.09
N PRO A 196 13.85 18.89 -24.19
CA PRO A 196 14.92 19.11 -23.22
C PRO A 196 14.41 19.51 -21.85
N VAL A 197 13.37 20.34 -21.78
CA VAL A 197 12.75 20.74 -20.50
C VAL A 197 12.11 19.53 -19.83
N ALA A 198 11.36 18.70 -20.57
CA ALA A 198 10.80 17.47 -20.03
C ALA A 198 11.88 16.46 -19.61
N ALA A 199 12.92 16.28 -20.43
CA ALA A 199 14.07 15.43 -20.10
C ALA A 199 14.80 15.92 -18.85
N LEU A 200 14.98 17.23 -18.69
CA LEU A 200 15.58 17.85 -17.50
C LEU A 200 14.72 17.58 -16.26
N LEU A 201 13.40 17.76 -16.33
CA LEU A 201 12.49 17.50 -15.21
C LEU A 201 12.49 16.02 -14.80
N ILE A 202 12.47 15.08 -15.76
CA ILE A 202 12.59 13.65 -15.47
C ILE A 202 13.95 13.34 -14.85
N THR A 203 15.02 13.96 -15.35
CA THR A 203 16.38 13.82 -14.80
C THR A 203 16.43 14.30 -13.34
N ILE A 204 15.80 15.44 -13.03
CA ILE A 204 15.66 15.96 -11.66
C ILE A 204 14.86 14.97 -10.81
N LEU A 205 13.75 14.40 -11.30
CA LEU A 205 12.96 13.42 -10.54
C LEU A 205 13.75 12.14 -10.24
N ILE A 206 14.52 11.62 -11.21
CA ILE A 206 15.40 10.45 -11.00
C ILE A 206 16.49 10.79 -9.99
N LEU A 207 17.12 11.97 -10.11
CA LEU A 207 18.12 12.45 -9.18
C LEU A 207 17.57 12.58 -7.75
N LEU A 208 16.40 13.19 -7.58
CA LEU A 208 15.71 13.27 -6.30
C LEU A 208 15.43 11.87 -5.72
N ARG A 209 15.07 10.89 -6.55
CA ARG A 209 14.90 9.49 -6.11
C ARG A 209 16.22 8.86 -5.65
N VAL A 210 17.37 9.26 -6.19
CA VAL A 210 18.68 8.78 -5.74
C VAL A 210 19.11 9.42 -4.42
N VAL A 211 18.96 10.74 -4.30
CA VAL A 211 19.51 11.55 -3.20
C VAL A 211 18.64 11.50 -1.94
N LEU A 212 17.32 11.61 -2.08
CA LEU A 212 16.41 11.67 -0.93
C LEU A 212 16.49 10.39 -0.08
N PRO A 213 16.09 10.40 1.20
CA PRO A 213 16.02 9.18 2.00
C PRO A 213 14.97 8.20 1.46
N ALA A 214 15.13 6.91 1.79
CA ALA A 214 14.12 5.90 1.51
C ALA A 214 12.88 6.17 2.38
N PRO A 215 11.66 6.09 1.82
CA PRO A 215 10.48 6.23 2.63
C PRO A 215 10.42 5.10 3.67
N ARG A 216 9.97 5.42 4.88
CA ARG A 216 9.90 4.49 6.01
C ARG A 216 8.45 4.27 6.42
N LEU A 217 8.06 3.02 6.58
CA LEU A 217 6.78 2.65 7.13
C LEU A 217 6.92 2.38 8.63
N ILE A 218 6.02 2.94 9.43
CA ILE A 218 6.02 2.86 10.88
C ILE A 218 4.63 2.46 11.34
N PHE A 219 4.56 1.39 12.09
CA PHE A 219 3.39 0.90 12.81
C PHE A 219 3.54 1.34 14.25
N ASP A 220 2.78 2.36 14.66
CA ASP A 220 2.73 2.89 16.03
C ASP A 220 1.59 2.20 16.78
N ARG A 221 1.95 1.22 17.60
CA ARG A 221 1.01 0.34 18.29
C ARG A 221 0.22 1.09 19.35
N LEU A 222 0.88 1.90 20.17
CA LEU A 222 0.23 2.58 21.30
C LEU A 222 -0.79 3.61 20.84
N ASN A 223 -0.50 4.32 19.75
CA ASN A 223 -1.42 5.30 19.16
C ASN A 223 -2.38 4.70 18.13
N GLY A 224 -2.21 3.42 17.74
CA GLY A 224 -3.04 2.74 16.74
C GLY A 224 -2.90 3.34 15.33
N GLN A 225 -1.71 3.84 14.98
CA GLN A 225 -1.47 4.64 13.77
C GLN A 225 -0.43 4.02 12.85
N VAL A 226 -0.66 4.11 11.56
CA VAL A 226 0.31 3.79 10.51
C VAL A 226 0.83 5.09 9.92
N ILE A 227 2.15 5.26 9.95
CA ILE A 227 2.85 6.45 9.49
C ILE A 227 3.79 6.05 8.36
N PHE A 228 3.55 6.59 7.18
CA PHE A 228 4.49 6.53 6.07
C PHE A 228 5.30 7.82 6.07
N LYS A 229 6.53 7.76 6.58
CA LYS A 229 7.49 8.86 6.47
C LYS A 229 8.04 8.90 5.05
N GLY A 230 7.36 9.67 4.22
CA GLY A 230 7.68 9.90 2.82
C GLY A 230 8.82 10.89 2.59
N ASN A 231 8.89 11.39 1.36
CA ASN A 231 9.76 12.48 0.91
C ASN A 231 9.01 13.31 -0.15
N ILE A 232 9.66 14.30 -0.78
CA ILE A 232 9.03 15.15 -1.80
C ILE A 232 8.50 14.35 -3.00
N VAL A 233 9.13 13.22 -3.34
CA VAL A 233 8.73 12.38 -4.48
C VAL A 233 7.61 11.40 -4.10
N ASN A 234 7.65 10.88 -2.86
CA ASN A 234 6.67 9.95 -2.32
C ASN A 234 6.05 10.59 -1.07
N PRO A 235 4.97 11.38 -1.20
CA PRO A 235 4.41 12.11 -0.08
C PRO A 235 4.02 11.15 1.06
N GLY A 236 4.38 11.55 2.28
CA GLY A 236 4.06 10.78 3.47
C GLY A 236 2.58 10.85 3.83
N PHE A 237 2.13 9.96 4.71
CA PHE A 237 0.82 10.08 5.34
C PHE A 237 0.85 9.55 6.78
N LYS A 238 -0.19 9.93 7.52
CA LYS A 238 -0.49 9.42 8.85
C LYS A 238 -1.97 9.04 8.89
N ALA A 239 -2.28 7.79 9.23
CA ALA A 239 -3.65 7.30 9.29
C ALA A 239 -3.82 6.29 10.42
N SER A 240 -5.03 6.19 10.94
CA SER A 240 -5.41 5.13 11.90
C SER A 240 -5.42 3.76 11.21
N PHE A 241 -5.04 2.70 11.93
CA PHE A 241 -4.89 1.35 11.35
C PHE A 241 -6.21 0.76 10.81
N ASP A 242 -7.35 1.08 11.43
CA ASP A 242 -8.70 0.72 10.96
C ASP A 242 -8.99 1.19 9.52
N LYS A 243 -8.41 2.33 9.13
CA LYS A 243 -8.55 2.93 7.79
C LYS A 243 -7.60 2.34 6.76
N ILE A 244 -6.64 1.52 7.17
CA ILE A 244 -5.69 0.86 6.29
C ILE A 244 -6.25 -0.48 5.83
N SER A 245 -6.11 -0.77 4.54
CA SER A 245 -6.46 -2.06 3.95
C SER A 245 -5.21 -2.81 3.52
N PRO A 246 -5.15 -4.15 3.69
CA PRO A 246 -4.12 -4.95 3.05
C PRO A 246 -4.31 -4.88 1.53
N ALA A 247 -3.20 -4.91 0.82
CA ALA A 247 -3.14 -4.94 -0.64
C ALA A 247 -2.06 -5.92 -1.07
N MET A 248 -2.21 -6.46 -2.27
CA MET A 248 -1.25 -7.37 -2.87
C MET A 248 -0.37 -6.61 -3.86
N LEU A 249 0.94 -6.85 -3.82
CA LEU A 249 1.89 -6.25 -4.76
C LEU A 249 2.74 -7.35 -5.40
N TYR A 250 2.84 -7.36 -6.72
CA TYR A 250 3.50 -8.42 -7.51
C TYR A 250 2.95 -9.84 -7.29
N GLY A 251 1.68 -9.97 -6.89
CA GLY A 251 1.03 -11.29 -6.73
C GLY A 251 1.36 -12.04 -5.44
N GLU A 252 2.39 -11.62 -4.69
CA GLU A 252 2.88 -12.38 -3.53
C GLU A 252 3.27 -11.52 -2.33
N LEU A 253 3.50 -10.21 -2.48
CA LEU A 253 4.02 -9.37 -1.40
C LEU A 253 2.92 -8.61 -0.67
N MET A 254 3.04 -8.55 0.65
CA MET A 254 2.17 -7.73 1.48
C MET A 254 2.38 -6.25 1.17
N ALA A 255 1.28 -5.52 1.05
CA ALA A 255 1.27 -4.07 0.94
C ALA A 255 0.10 -3.49 1.73
N ILE A 256 0.15 -2.19 1.97
CA ILE A 256 -0.96 -1.41 2.52
C ILE A 256 -1.47 -0.44 1.46
N SER A 257 -2.78 -0.26 1.37
CA SER A 257 -3.35 0.75 0.48
C SER A 257 -3.17 2.14 1.08
N HIS A 258 -2.67 3.08 0.30
CA HIS A 258 -2.61 4.49 0.67
C HIS A 258 -4.04 4.99 0.99
N PRO A 259 -4.28 5.66 2.15
CA PRO A 259 -5.64 5.96 2.61
C PRO A 259 -6.43 6.86 1.66
N ILE A 260 -5.75 7.82 1.02
CA ILE A 260 -6.36 8.80 0.10
C ILE A 260 -6.30 8.30 -1.35
N PHE A 261 -5.08 8.11 -1.87
CA PHE A 261 -4.83 7.78 -3.29
C PHE A 261 -4.97 6.29 -3.65
N GLN A 262 -5.15 5.39 -2.68
CA GLN A 262 -5.42 3.96 -2.88
C GLN A 262 -4.39 3.17 -3.70
N TYR A 263 -3.19 3.70 -3.93
CA TYR A 263 -2.06 2.90 -4.45
C TYR A 263 -1.43 2.05 -3.34
N SER A 264 -0.83 0.92 -3.71
CA SER A 264 -0.24 -0.03 -2.77
C SER A 264 1.18 0.37 -2.34
N ILE A 265 1.44 0.36 -1.04
CA ILE A 265 2.75 0.62 -0.44
C ILE A 265 3.26 -0.67 0.18
N LEU A 266 4.43 -1.12 -0.27
CA LEU A 266 5.02 -2.37 0.18
C LEU A 266 5.20 -2.42 1.70
N ALA A 267 4.72 -3.50 2.31
CA ALA A 267 4.89 -3.84 3.71
C ALA A 267 5.72 -5.14 3.83
N PHE A 268 6.22 -5.44 5.03
CA PHE A 268 7.02 -6.63 5.27
C PHE A 268 6.16 -7.90 5.28
N GLY A 269 6.65 -8.98 4.69
CA GLY A 269 5.99 -10.28 4.64
C GLY A 269 5.27 -10.59 3.32
N ALA A 270 4.75 -11.81 3.23
CA ALA A 270 3.98 -12.29 2.08
C ALA A 270 2.52 -11.85 2.20
N PHE A 271 1.81 -11.76 1.08
CA PHE A 271 0.38 -11.45 1.06
C PHE A 271 -0.42 -12.68 1.49
N ASP A 272 -0.46 -12.95 2.79
CA ASP A 272 -1.20 -14.06 3.39
C ASP A 272 -1.86 -13.68 4.73
N GLU A 273 -2.85 -14.49 5.12
CA GLU A 273 -3.63 -14.29 6.34
C GLU A 273 -2.75 -14.24 7.60
N ASP A 274 -1.66 -14.99 7.64
CA ASP A 274 -0.76 -15.04 8.79
C ASP A 274 -0.02 -13.72 8.98
N THR A 275 0.52 -13.17 7.90
CA THR A 275 1.25 -11.91 7.87
C THR A 275 0.31 -10.77 8.24
N TRP A 276 -0.92 -10.76 7.73
CA TRP A 276 -1.88 -9.74 8.13
C TRP A 276 -2.36 -9.90 9.58
N SER A 277 -2.61 -11.12 10.02
CA SER A 277 -2.95 -11.41 11.43
C SER A 277 -1.85 -10.96 12.37
N PHE A 278 -0.58 -11.09 11.96
CA PHE A 278 0.56 -10.52 12.68
C PHE A 278 0.45 -9.00 12.81
N TYR A 279 0.14 -8.26 11.73
CA TYR A 279 -0.04 -6.82 11.81
C TYR A 279 -1.23 -6.42 12.68
N VAL A 280 -2.35 -7.14 12.57
CA VAL A 280 -3.54 -6.93 13.41
C VAL A 280 -3.19 -7.17 14.88
N GLN A 281 -2.52 -8.27 15.19
CA GLN A 281 -2.07 -8.59 16.55
C GLN A 281 -1.11 -7.53 17.08
N TYR A 282 -0.13 -7.12 16.27
CA TYR A 282 0.84 -6.11 16.66
C TYR A 282 0.17 -4.77 16.92
N MET A 283 -0.71 -4.31 16.02
CA MET A 283 -1.36 -2.99 16.14
C MET A 283 -2.43 -2.93 17.23
N ASP A 284 -3.01 -4.07 17.60
CA ASP A 284 -3.96 -4.16 18.70
C ASP A 284 -3.22 -4.13 20.05
N LYS A 285 -3.12 -2.96 20.67
CA LYS A 285 -2.48 -2.80 21.97
C LYS A 285 -3.12 -3.64 23.08
N ASN A 286 -4.35 -4.12 22.90
CA ASN A 286 -5.06 -4.94 23.88
C ASN A 286 -4.70 -6.43 23.74
N ARG A 287 -4.04 -6.82 22.63
CA ARG A 287 -3.52 -8.17 22.42
C ARG A 287 -2.06 -8.28 22.85
N PRO A 288 -1.61 -9.49 23.20
CA PRO A 288 -0.20 -9.78 23.41
C PRO A 288 0.64 -9.56 22.16
N LEU A 289 1.91 -9.22 22.35
CA LEU A 289 2.88 -9.07 21.26
C LEU A 289 2.93 -10.35 20.39
N PRO A 290 3.02 -10.24 19.06
CA PRO A 290 3.06 -11.39 18.16
C PRO A 290 4.18 -12.40 18.47
N ALA A 291 4.00 -13.63 18.01
CA ALA A 291 5.01 -14.68 18.16
C ALA A 291 6.31 -14.34 17.41
N GLY A 292 7.42 -14.74 18.01
CA GLY A 292 8.77 -14.58 17.47
C GLY A 292 9.73 -13.98 18.49
N ASN A 293 11.01 -14.35 18.39
CA ASN A 293 12.00 -14.03 19.43
C ASN A 293 12.43 -12.55 19.46
N VAL A 294 11.94 -11.74 18.52
CA VAL A 294 12.25 -10.31 18.46
C VAL A 294 11.52 -9.54 19.56
N PHE A 295 10.36 -10.04 20.01
CA PHE A 295 9.54 -9.37 21.02
C PHE A 295 9.74 -9.90 22.44
N ASP A 296 10.52 -10.97 22.62
CA ASP A 296 10.62 -11.69 23.90
C ASP A 296 11.04 -10.79 25.07
N GLU A 297 11.98 -9.87 24.83
CA GLU A 297 12.47 -8.89 25.83
C GLU A 297 11.38 -7.91 26.30
N TYR A 298 10.29 -7.75 25.55
CA TYR A 298 9.22 -6.79 25.85
C TYR A 298 7.92 -7.46 26.31
N ARG A 299 7.82 -8.80 26.27
CA ARG A 299 6.56 -9.52 26.57
C ARG A 299 6.08 -9.32 28.00
N GLU A 300 6.98 -9.41 28.97
CA GLU A 300 6.64 -9.24 30.39
C GLU A 300 6.15 -7.82 30.66
N LYS A 301 6.86 -6.82 30.15
CA LYS A 301 6.45 -5.41 30.25
C LYS A 301 5.06 -5.18 29.63
N ASP A 302 4.80 -5.71 28.43
CA ASP A 302 3.50 -5.59 27.78
C ASP A 302 2.37 -6.31 28.54
N TYR A 303 2.66 -7.49 29.08
CA TYR A 303 1.72 -8.24 29.93
C TYR A 303 1.35 -7.44 31.18
N LEU A 304 2.34 -6.94 31.93
CA LEU A 304 2.11 -6.15 33.16
C LEU A 304 1.30 -4.88 32.88
N ARG A 305 1.55 -4.21 31.75
CA ARG A 305 0.75 -3.06 31.30
C ARG A 305 -0.70 -3.46 31.05
N ARG A 306 -0.96 -4.52 30.27
CA ARG A 306 -2.32 -5.00 29.99
C ARG A 306 -3.05 -5.46 31.24
N LYS A 307 -2.33 -6.08 32.19
CA LYS A 307 -2.85 -6.46 33.51
C LYS A 307 -3.31 -5.24 34.30
N ALA A 308 -2.50 -4.18 34.33
CA ALA A 308 -2.85 -2.92 35.00
C ALA A 308 -4.04 -2.21 34.33
N GLU A 309 -4.20 -2.34 33.01
CA GLU A 309 -5.34 -1.81 32.24
C GLU A 309 -6.60 -2.70 32.32
N GLY A 310 -6.54 -3.86 32.98
CA GLY A 310 -7.67 -4.77 33.16
C GLY A 310 -8.05 -5.56 31.91
N TYR A 311 -7.10 -5.81 31.00
CA TYR A 311 -7.28 -6.62 29.79
C TYR A 311 -8.51 -6.28 28.95
N THR A 312 -8.60 -5.02 28.57
CA THR A 312 -9.67 -4.53 27.68
C THR A 312 -9.81 -5.37 26.41
N ALA A 313 -11.02 -5.39 25.84
CA ALA A 313 -11.32 -6.20 24.66
C ALA A 313 -10.50 -5.77 23.43
N PRO A 314 -10.19 -6.71 22.50
CA PRO A 314 -9.48 -6.39 21.26
C PRO A 314 -10.13 -5.26 20.44
N ILE A 315 -9.32 -4.39 19.84
CA ILE A 315 -9.78 -3.25 19.02
C ILE A 315 -10.08 -3.72 17.59
N TYR A 316 -9.28 -4.65 17.07
CA TYR A 316 -9.36 -5.08 15.67
C TYR A 316 -9.77 -6.54 15.58
N SER A 317 -10.60 -6.87 14.60
CA SER A 317 -10.98 -8.25 14.30
C SER A 317 -9.77 -9.02 13.77
N SER A 318 -9.56 -10.24 14.28
CA SER A 318 -8.54 -11.18 13.84
C SER A 318 -9.21 -12.51 13.56
N SER A 319 -8.79 -13.18 12.50
CA SER A 319 -9.23 -14.55 12.17
C SER A 319 -8.61 -15.59 13.09
N LYS A 320 -7.50 -15.26 13.76
CA LYS A 320 -6.81 -16.14 14.69
C LYS A 320 -7.14 -15.85 16.15
N TYR A 321 -7.28 -16.91 16.93
CA TYR A 321 -7.24 -16.83 18.39
C TYR A 321 -5.84 -16.49 18.86
N ILE A 322 -5.76 -15.47 19.71
CA ILE A 322 -4.50 -14.91 20.19
C ILE A 322 -4.61 -14.80 21.72
N CYS A 323 -3.69 -15.44 22.42
CA CYS A 323 -3.49 -15.27 23.85
C CYS A 323 -1.99 -15.22 24.17
N ASP A 324 -1.67 -14.87 25.41
CA ASP A 324 -0.29 -14.74 25.88
C ASP A 324 0.50 -16.04 25.67
N ALA A 325 -0.09 -17.17 26.06
CA ALA A 325 0.56 -18.48 25.95
C ALA A 325 0.88 -18.86 24.50
N ASN A 326 0.01 -18.51 23.55
CA ASN A 326 0.21 -18.71 22.10
C ASN A 326 1.31 -17.80 21.55
N SER A 327 1.48 -16.64 22.18
CA SER A 327 2.46 -15.64 21.75
C SER A 327 3.86 -15.90 22.29
N GLY A 328 4.03 -16.87 23.21
CA GLY A 328 5.33 -17.26 23.77
C GLY A 328 5.57 -16.76 25.19
N TYR A 329 4.63 -16.01 25.79
CA TYR A 329 4.66 -15.66 27.20
C TYR A 329 3.62 -16.45 27.97
N VAL A 330 4.05 -17.31 28.88
CA VAL A 330 3.13 -18.15 29.65
C VAL A 330 3.00 -17.58 31.05
N ASN A 331 1.92 -16.85 31.30
CA ASN A 331 1.57 -16.38 32.63
C ASN A 331 0.90 -17.50 33.43
N GLY A 332 1.67 -18.27 34.18
CA GLY A 332 1.14 -19.36 34.99
C GLY A 332 2.02 -19.71 36.17
N THR A 333 1.40 -20.37 37.15
CA THR A 333 2.09 -20.83 38.37
C THR A 333 3.26 -21.76 38.03
N PRO A 334 4.27 -21.90 38.92
CA PRO A 334 5.36 -22.85 38.72
C PRO A 334 4.86 -24.29 38.47
N GLU A 335 3.76 -24.67 39.12
CA GLU A 335 3.08 -25.96 38.91
C GLU A 335 2.56 -26.07 37.47
N PHE A 336 1.84 -25.07 36.99
CA PHE A 336 1.33 -25.00 35.61
C PHE A 336 2.46 -25.11 34.57
N GLN A 337 3.54 -24.34 34.75
CA GLN A 337 4.68 -24.34 33.80
C GLN A 337 5.37 -25.70 33.72
N LYS A 338 5.39 -26.47 34.80
CA LYS A 338 5.92 -27.85 34.79
C LYS A 338 4.97 -28.80 34.06
N GLU A 339 3.68 -28.67 34.30
CA GLU A 339 2.67 -29.59 33.80
C GLU A 339 2.37 -29.39 32.30
N ILE A 340 2.32 -28.14 31.82
CA ILE A 340 2.07 -27.84 30.40
C ILE A 340 3.13 -28.44 29.47
N LYS A 341 4.36 -28.62 29.95
CA LYS A 341 5.45 -29.29 29.20
C LYS A 341 5.15 -30.76 28.92
N THR A 342 4.25 -31.39 29.68
CA THR A 342 3.82 -32.78 29.46
C THR A 342 2.76 -32.90 28.36
N PHE A 343 2.13 -31.79 27.97
CA PHE A 343 1.09 -31.75 26.95
C PHE A 343 1.74 -31.61 25.57
N LYS A 344 1.52 -32.61 24.71
CA LYS A 344 1.88 -32.51 23.28
C LYS A 344 0.90 -31.63 22.49
N LEU A 345 -0.36 -31.57 22.94
CA LEU A 345 -1.39 -30.71 22.36
C LEU A 345 -1.06 -29.25 22.66
N LYS A 346 -0.97 -28.42 21.63
CA LYS A 346 -0.74 -26.98 21.78
C LYS A 346 -2.03 -26.29 22.19
N ILE A 347 -1.93 -25.22 22.97
CA ILE A 347 -3.07 -24.42 23.44
C ILE A 347 -3.87 -23.85 22.25
N GLU A 348 -3.19 -23.38 21.20
CA GLU A 348 -3.82 -22.92 19.95
C GLU A 348 -4.68 -24.00 19.29
N ASP A 349 -4.14 -25.21 19.16
CA ASP A 349 -4.81 -26.32 18.47
C ASP A 349 -6.00 -26.81 19.31
N ALA A 350 -5.84 -26.82 20.64
CA ALA A 350 -6.92 -27.10 21.58
C ALA A 350 -8.04 -26.06 21.48
N HIS A 351 -7.70 -24.77 21.46
CA HIS A 351 -8.66 -23.68 21.34
C HIS A 351 -9.45 -23.77 20.03
N ALA A 352 -8.77 -23.96 18.90
CA ALA A 352 -9.42 -24.13 17.61
C ALA A 352 -10.39 -25.33 17.59
N THR A 353 -10.01 -26.43 18.24
CA THR A 353 -10.88 -27.61 18.36
C THR A 353 -12.13 -27.31 19.19
N VAL A 354 -11.98 -26.60 20.31
CA VAL A 354 -13.12 -26.19 21.14
C VAL A 354 -14.01 -25.19 20.39
N LEU A 355 -13.45 -24.27 19.62
CA LEU A 355 -14.21 -23.31 18.82
C LEU A 355 -15.04 -24.01 17.72
N GLN A 356 -14.44 -24.97 17.00
CA GLN A 356 -15.16 -25.78 16.01
C GLN A 356 -16.29 -26.62 16.65
N PHE A 357 -16.13 -27.03 17.91
CA PHE A 357 -17.18 -27.72 18.65
C PHE A 357 -18.40 -26.82 18.87
N PHE A 358 -18.21 -25.54 19.22
CA PHE A 358 -19.31 -24.57 19.31
C PHE A 358 -20.01 -24.32 17.97
N GLU A 359 -19.25 -24.19 16.88
CA GLU A 359 -19.82 -24.00 15.55
C GLU A 359 -20.72 -25.17 15.14
N LYS A 360 -20.30 -26.41 15.43
CA LYS A 360 -21.09 -27.62 15.18
C LYS A 360 -22.35 -27.71 16.04
N GLU A 361 -22.35 -27.12 17.24
CA GLU A 361 -23.55 -27.00 18.09
C GLU A 361 -24.50 -25.87 17.65
N GLY A 362 -24.22 -25.18 16.54
CA GLY A 362 -25.04 -24.06 16.04
C GLY A 362 -24.81 -22.75 16.80
N LYS A 363 -23.79 -22.67 17.65
CA LYS A 363 -23.37 -21.45 18.37
C LYS A 363 -22.22 -20.81 17.60
N VAL A 364 -22.54 -20.02 16.57
CA VAL A 364 -21.52 -19.28 15.81
C VAL A 364 -20.87 -18.22 16.71
N LEU A 365 -19.58 -18.41 17.02
CA LEU A 365 -18.79 -17.47 17.80
C LEU A 365 -18.23 -16.37 16.90
N MET A 366 -18.85 -15.19 16.96
CA MET A 366 -18.35 -13.99 16.26
C MET A 366 -17.07 -13.42 16.90
N GLU A 367 -16.72 -13.87 18.11
CA GLU A 367 -15.67 -13.28 18.95
C GLU A 367 -14.78 -14.37 19.60
N PRO A 368 -13.85 -14.97 18.84
CA PRO A 368 -13.02 -16.09 19.30
C PRO A 368 -12.19 -15.78 20.56
N TYR A 369 -11.91 -14.50 20.82
CA TYR A 369 -11.16 -14.05 22.00
C TYR A 369 -11.90 -14.28 23.33
N LYS A 370 -13.23 -14.44 23.31
CA LYS A 370 -14.05 -14.68 24.51
C LYS A 370 -13.92 -16.11 25.04
N LEU A 371 -13.49 -17.06 24.20
CA LEU A 371 -13.13 -18.40 24.65
C LEU A 371 -11.71 -18.35 25.24
N CYS A 372 -11.62 -18.41 26.55
CA CYS A 372 -10.38 -18.21 27.29
C CYS A 372 -9.83 -19.54 27.80
N PHE A 373 -8.53 -19.73 27.65
CA PHE A 373 -7.80 -20.82 28.29
C PHE A 373 -7.51 -20.44 29.75
N LEU A 374 -7.91 -21.29 30.69
CA LEU A 374 -7.82 -20.99 32.13
C LEU A 374 -6.70 -21.76 32.83
N GLY A 375 -6.32 -22.94 32.32
CA GLY A 375 -5.39 -23.79 33.03
C GLY A 375 -5.48 -25.26 32.64
N LEU A 376 -4.95 -26.12 33.50
CA LEU A 376 -4.91 -27.57 33.31
C LEU A 376 -5.70 -28.27 34.39
N TYR A 377 -6.31 -29.39 34.02
CA TYR A 377 -6.91 -30.33 34.97
C TYR A 377 -6.56 -31.74 34.54
N GLN A 378 -5.73 -32.43 35.33
CA GLN A 378 -5.26 -33.78 35.01
C GLN A 378 -4.68 -33.86 33.59
N ASP A 379 -5.26 -34.68 32.71
CA ASP A 379 -4.86 -34.83 31.31
C ASP A 379 -5.63 -33.91 30.35
N GLN A 380 -6.25 -32.84 30.86
CA GLN A 380 -7.17 -31.99 30.12
C GLN A 380 -6.78 -30.50 30.19
N MET A 381 -7.01 -29.80 29.08
CA MET A 381 -6.93 -28.34 29.03
C MET A 381 -8.31 -27.74 29.31
N VAL A 382 -8.33 -26.68 30.11
CA VAL A 382 -9.56 -26.09 30.62
C VAL A 382 -9.84 -24.76 29.91
N PHE A 383 -11.03 -24.65 29.32
CA PHE A 383 -11.50 -23.46 28.61
C PHE A 383 -12.83 -22.97 29.19
N LYS A 384 -13.06 -21.65 29.12
CA LYS A 384 -14.34 -21.05 29.50
C LYS A 384 -14.70 -19.91 28.56
N TYR A 385 -15.98 -19.84 28.20
CA TYR A 385 -16.51 -18.68 27.50
C TYR A 385 -16.78 -17.56 28.51
N MET A 386 -16.16 -16.40 28.29
CA MET A 386 -16.28 -15.23 29.16
C MET A 386 -16.67 -14.00 28.34
N ASN A 387 -17.74 -13.33 28.75
CA ASN A 387 -18.17 -12.08 28.10
C ASN A 387 -17.13 -10.97 28.25
N GLN A 388 -16.45 -10.94 29.39
CA GLN A 388 -15.31 -10.08 29.69
C GLN A 388 -14.17 -10.97 30.17
N PRO A 389 -13.18 -11.27 29.31
CA PRO A 389 -12.04 -12.08 29.71
C PRO A 389 -11.32 -11.47 30.90
N ASN A 390 -11.14 -12.25 31.97
CA ASN A 390 -10.14 -11.96 32.99
C ASN A 390 -8.93 -12.85 32.70
N TYR A 391 -7.72 -12.28 32.75
CA TYR A 391 -6.48 -13.03 32.53
C TYR A 391 -5.73 -13.14 33.85
N ASP A 392 -6.33 -13.93 34.74
CA ASP A 392 -5.69 -14.41 35.95
C ASP A 392 -4.52 -15.34 35.60
N ASP A 393 -3.70 -15.66 36.59
CA ASP A 393 -2.57 -16.56 36.40
C ASP A 393 -3.07 -17.98 36.08
N LEU A 394 -2.51 -18.58 35.03
CA LEU A 394 -2.88 -19.94 34.61
C LEU A 394 -2.52 -20.92 35.73
N GLU A 395 -3.50 -21.72 36.14
CA GLU A 395 -3.39 -22.63 37.28
C GLU A 395 -3.61 -24.09 36.91
N VAL A 396 -3.29 -24.97 37.86
CA VAL A 396 -3.62 -26.40 37.80
C VAL A 396 -4.79 -26.61 38.75
N PHE A 397 -5.97 -26.89 38.20
CA PHE A 397 -7.17 -27.14 38.98
C PHE A 397 -7.04 -28.45 39.76
N LYS A 398 -7.50 -28.46 41.01
CA LYS A 398 -7.39 -29.63 41.91
C LYS A 398 -8.74 -30.27 42.23
N SER A 399 -9.86 -29.59 41.95
CA SER A 399 -11.20 -30.06 42.29
C SER A 399 -12.15 -30.02 41.10
N ASP A 400 -12.96 -31.08 40.93
CA ASP A 400 -14.04 -31.10 39.93
C ASP A 400 -15.07 -29.98 40.13
N LYS A 401 -15.27 -29.52 41.38
CA LYS A 401 -16.20 -28.42 41.68
C LYS A 401 -15.78 -27.11 41.02
N GLU A 402 -14.48 -26.93 40.79
CA GLU A 402 -13.92 -25.77 40.11
C GLU A 402 -14.07 -25.86 38.60
N LEU A 403 -14.61 -26.95 38.05
CA LEU A 403 -14.73 -27.17 36.60
C LEU A 403 -16.12 -26.93 36.03
N VAL A 404 -17.12 -26.71 36.90
CA VAL A 404 -18.51 -26.47 36.47
C VAL A 404 -18.59 -25.27 35.53
N GLY A 405 -19.30 -25.43 34.41
CA GLY A 405 -19.44 -24.47 33.33
C GLY A 405 -18.20 -24.32 32.44
N ARG A 406 -17.25 -25.26 32.48
CA ARG A 406 -16.00 -25.22 31.70
C ARG A 406 -15.92 -26.35 30.68
N TYR A 407 -15.21 -26.08 29.60
CA TYR A 407 -14.94 -27.00 28.52
C TYR A 407 -13.58 -27.65 28.73
N LEU A 408 -13.57 -28.96 28.79
CA LEU A 408 -12.39 -29.76 28.99
C LEU A 408 -12.04 -30.47 27.69
N ILE A 409 -10.80 -30.29 27.22
CA ILE A 409 -10.28 -31.02 26.06
C ILE A 409 -9.13 -31.92 26.48
N HIS A 410 -9.28 -33.21 26.21
CA HIS A 410 -8.29 -34.21 26.60
C HIS A 410 -7.06 -34.17 25.68
N LYS A 411 -5.87 -34.15 26.28
CA LYS A 411 -4.58 -33.88 25.61
C LYS A 411 -4.17 -34.87 24.52
N LYS A 412 -4.73 -36.09 24.51
CA LYS A 412 -4.41 -37.14 23.51
C LYS A 412 -5.54 -37.42 22.52
N THR A 413 -6.78 -37.36 22.98
CA THR A 413 -7.94 -37.81 22.20
C THR A 413 -8.68 -36.62 21.57
N ASN A 414 -8.36 -35.39 22.00
CA ASN A 414 -9.05 -34.16 21.63
C ASN A 414 -10.57 -34.21 21.89
N LYS A 415 -11.02 -35.17 22.73
CA LYS A 415 -12.42 -35.28 23.12
C LYS A 415 -12.77 -34.11 24.02
N ILE A 416 -13.87 -33.43 23.70
CA ILE A 416 -14.37 -32.29 24.45
C ILE A 416 -15.47 -32.77 25.40
N THR A 417 -15.46 -32.26 26.62
CA THR A 417 -16.52 -32.51 27.62
C THR A 417 -16.86 -31.19 28.29
N LEU A 418 -18.15 -30.88 28.37
CA LEU A 418 -18.67 -29.78 29.18
C LEU A 418 -18.97 -30.33 30.56
N VAL A 419 -18.41 -29.72 31.61
CA VAL A 419 -18.62 -30.08 33.02
C VAL A 419 -19.55 -29.09 33.69
#